data_AF-A0A2A3T9B0-F1
#
_entry.id   AF-A0A2A3T9B0-F1
#
_cell.length_a   1.000
_cell.length_b   1.000
_cell.length_c   1.000
_cell.angle_alpha   90.00
_cell.angle_beta   90.00
_cell.angle_gamma   90.00
#
_symmetry.space_group_name_H-M   'P 1'
#
loop_
_entity.id
_entity.type
_entity.pdbx_description
1 polymer ?
#
loop_
_entity_poly.entity_id
_entity_poly.type
_entity_poly.pdbx_seq_one_letter_code
_entity_poly.pdbx_strand_id
1 'polypeptide(L)'
;MTKSGLEDIGRNYFKREYISELLPLQDISCFKQFFCKYLQEQRHVKDDDLDESFRRWCNQLSSGRAPLEVRRIVVFSLWIHCSLKQIHIARLLGVSTRTIRRDQRAIHHEIGKSGLP
;
A
#
# COMPACT_ATOMS: atom_id res chain seq x y z
N MET A 1 14.00 -33.95 2.93
CA MET A 1 12.68 -33.51 3.42
C MET A 1 12.86 -32.30 4.33
N THR A 2 12.76 -31.08 3.81
CA THR A 2 12.75 -29.84 4.63
C THR A 2 12.11 -28.70 3.83
N LYS A 3 10.91 -28.93 3.30
CA LYS A 3 10.08 -27.89 2.67
C LYS A 3 9.11 -27.22 3.65
N SER A 4 8.96 -27.71 4.89
CA SER A 4 7.89 -27.25 5.79
C SER A 4 8.25 -26.08 6.69
N GLY A 5 9.51 -25.91 7.13
CA GLY A 5 9.83 -24.90 8.15
C GLY A 5 9.60 -23.44 7.71
N LEU A 6 10.11 -23.06 6.53
CA LEU A 6 10.01 -21.67 6.04
C LEU A 6 8.63 -21.32 5.48
N GLU A 7 7.98 -22.28 4.81
CA GLU A 7 6.62 -22.08 4.32
C GLU A 7 5.59 -22.04 5.47
N ASP A 8 5.87 -22.71 6.59
CA ASP A 8 5.05 -22.64 7.81
C ASP A 8 5.31 -21.35 8.61
N ILE A 9 6.54 -20.83 8.64
CA ILE A 9 6.83 -19.50 9.21
C ILE A 9 6.11 -18.41 8.40
N GLY A 10 6.17 -18.48 7.07
CA GLY A 10 5.42 -17.59 6.19
C GLY A 10 3.91 -17.73 6.37
N ARG A 11 3.37 -18.95 6.41
CA ARG A 11 1.92 -19.17 6.61
C ARG A 11 1.44 -18.78 8.01
N ASN A 12 2.24 -18.95 9.06
CA ASN A 12 1.88 -18.60 10.43
C ASN A 12 1.92 -17.09 10.69
N TYR A 13 2.77 -16.32 10.00
CA TYR A 13 2.70 -14.85 10.05
C TYR A 13 1.46 -14.26 9.36
N PHE A 14 0.89 -15.00 8.41
CA PHE A 14 -0.33 -14.63 7.66
C PHE A 14 -1.61 -15.31 8.16
N LYS A 15 -1.58 -16.02 9.30
CA LYS A 15 -2.74 -16.79 9.81
C LYS A 15 -3.83 -15.86 10.33
N ARG A 16 -4.92 -15.78 9.56
CA ARG A 16 -6.36 -15.56 9.89
C ARG A 16 -6.78 -14.49 10.91
N GLU A 17 -6.06 -14.23 12.00
CA GLU A 17 -6.31 -13.15 12.96
C GLU A 17 -5.96 -11.77 12.38
N TYR A 18 -4.91 -11.67 11.56
CA TYR A 18 -4.49 -10.42 10.88
C TYR A 18 -5.50 -9.89 9.84
N ILE A 19 -6.46 -10.71 9.43
CA ILE A 19 -7.50 -10.34 8.45
C ILE A 19 -8.70 -9.65 9.15
N SER A 20 -8.89 -9.95 10.43
CA SER A 20 -9.83 -9.29 11.35
C SER A 20 -9.28 -7.93 11.82
N GLU A 21 -7.96 -7.88 12.03
CA GLU A 21 -7.23 -6.71 12.53
C GLU A 21 -6.15 -6.28 11.53
N LEU A 22 -6.55 -5.86 10.33
CA LEU A 22 -5.58 -5.19 9.44
C LEU A 22 -5.08 -3.95 10.19
N LEU A 23 -3.77 -3.92 10.48
CA LEU A 23 -3.13 -2.75 11.07
C LEU A 23 -3.52 -1.49 10.28
N PRO A 24 -3.78 -0.37 10.96
CA PRO A 24 -3.95 0.93 10.32
C PRO A 24 -2.87 1.16 9.27
N LEU A 25 -3.22 1.83 8.17
CA LEU A 25 -2.32 2.07 7.04
C LEU A 25 -0.96 2.67 7.48
N GLN A 26 -0.99 3.51 8.51
CA GLN A 26 0.18 4.17 9.10
C GLN A 26 1.19 3.22 9.79
N ASP A 27 0.75 2.03 10.19
CA ASP A 27 1.55 1.05 10.94
C ASP A 27 2.22 0.02 10.00
N ILE A 28 2.01 0.13 8.68
CA ILE A 28 2.67 -0.69 7.69
C ILE A 28 4.05 -0.07 7.38
N SER A 29 5.12 -0.60 7.98
CA SER A 29 6.48 -0.02 7.90
C SER A 29 7.00 0.17 6.47
N CYS A 30 6.82 -0.82 5.59
CA CYS A 30 7.23 -0.72 4.17
C CYS A 30 6.50 0.42 3.44
N PHE A 31 5.22 0.60 3.75
CA PHE A 31 4.42 1.68 3.20
C PHE A 31 4.85 3.04 3.76
N LYS A 32 5.08 3.16 5.07
CA LYS A 32 5.54 4.43 5.69
C LYS A 32 6.82 4.91 5.02
N GLN A 33 7.82 4.05 4.88
CA GLN A 33 9.10 4.40 4.24
C GLN A 33 8.91 4.89 2.80
N PHE A 34 8.17 4.13 1.99
CA PHE A 34 7.92 4.49 0.60
C PHE A 34 7.13 5.81 0.48
N PHE A 35 6.06 5.95 1.27
CA PHE A 35 5.15 7.07 1.13
C PHE A 35 5.73 8.37 1.69
N CYS A 36 6.53 8.32 2.76
CA CYS A 36 7.29 9.48 3.22
C CYS A 36 8.25 9.98 2.14
N LYS A 37 8.96 9.07 1.45
CA LYS A 37 9.82 9.43 0.32
C LYS A 37 9.03 10.09 -0.82
N TYR A 38 7.86 9.55 -1.16
CA TYR A 38 6.95 10.19 -2.12
C TYR A 38 6.53 11.60 -1.69
N LEU A 39 6.20 11.80 -0.41
CA LEU A 39 5.82 13.12 0.10
C LEU A 39 6.96 14.14 0.02
N GLN A 40 8.19 13.73 0.31
CA GLN A 40 9.36 14.60 0.19
C GLN A 40 9.69 14.92 -1.27
N GLU A 41 9.77 13.90 -2.13
CA GLU A 41 10.26 14.06 -3.51
C GLU A 41 9.24 14.68 -4.45
N GLN A 42 7.96 14.28 -4.33
CA GLN A 42 6.91 14.65 -5.30
C GLN A 42 5.94 15.70 -4.76
N ARG A 43 5.84 15.84 -3.43
CA ARG A 43 4.98 16.83 -2.79
C ARG A 43 5.76 17.90 -2.02
N HIS A 44 7.09 17.83 -2.02
CA HIS A 44 8.00 18.78 -1.38
C HIS A 44 7.66 19.05 0.10
N VAL A 45 7.16 18.02 0.80
CA VAL A 45 6.92 18.08 2.24
C VAL A 45 8.27 18.11 2.96
N LYS A 46 8.48 19.10 3.84
CA LYS A 46 9.68 19.22 4.66
C LYS A 46 9.72 18.17 5.76
N ASP A 47 10.92 17.83 6.22
CA ASP A 47 11.13 16.82 7.27
C ASP A 47 10.35 17.15 8.56
N ASP A 48 10.34 18.43 8.96
CA ASP A 48 9.62 18.91 10.15
C ASP A 48 8.11 18.66 10.08
N ASP A 49 7.53 18.61 8.88
CA ASP A 49 6.09 18.42 8.63
C ASP A 49 5.73 16.99 8.18
N LEU A 50 6.73 16.11 8.04
CA LEU A 50 6.59 14.84 7.33
C LEU A 50 5.68 13.86 8.05
N ASP A 51 5.87 13.68 9.35
CA ASP A 51 5.08 12.74 10.15
C ASP A 51 3.60 13.17 10.23
N GLU A 52 3.33 14.47 10.41
CA GLU A 52 1.98 15.00 10.45
C GLU A 52 1.29 14.90 9.07
N SER A 53 2.02 15.24 8.01
CA SER A 53 1.55 15.07 6.63
C SER A 53 1.24 13.61 6.31
N PHE A 54 2.12 12.70 6.72
CA PHE A 54 1.93 11.26 6.58
C PHE A 54 0.64 10.78 7.24
N ARG A 55 0.39 11.17 8.49
CA ARG A 55 -0.86 10.83 9.21
C ARG A 55 -2.11 11.37 8.53
N ARG A 56 -2.08 12.64 8.09
CA ARG A 56 -3.20 13.26 7.36
C ARG A 56 -3.51 12.50 6.07
N TRP A 57 -2.49 12.13 5.32
CA TRP A 57 -2.67 11.33 4.11
C TRP A 57 -3.20 9.93 4.43
N CYS A 58 -2.73 9.28 5.47
CA CYS A 58 -3.26 7.98 5.90
C CYS A 58 -4.77 8.06 6.18
N ASN A 59 -5.24 9.12 6.83
CA ASN A 59 -6.68 9.35 7.08
C ASN A 59 -7.49 9.62 5.80
N GLN A 60 -6.94 10.38 4.85
CA GLN A 60 -7.61 10.63 3.57
C GLN A 60 -7.66 9.36 2.70
N LEU A 61 -6.59 8.58 2.73
CA LEU A 61 -6.48 7.31 2.02
C LEU A 61 -7.45 6.28 2.59
N SER A 62 -7.47 6.10 3.91
CA SER A 62 -8.34 5.12 4.56
C SER A 62 -9.83 5.46 4.49
N SER A 63 -10.18 6.73 4.31
CA SER A 63 -11.57 7.17 4.06
C SER A 63 -12.00 7.09 2.60
N GLY A 64 -11.14 6.63 1.69
CA GLY A 64 -11.43 6.54 0.25
C GLY A 64 -11.53 7.90 -0.46
N ARG A 65 -11.11 8.99 0.20
CA ARG A 65 -11.22 10.38 -0.29
C ARG A 65 -9.96 10.90 -0.97
N ALA A 66 -8.87 10.14 -0.93
CA ALA A 66 -7.62 10.54 -1.56
C ALA A 66 -7.79 10.73 -3.08
N PRO A 67 -7.11 11.73 -3.69
CA PRO A 67 -7.08 11.93 -5.13
C PRO A 67 -6.61 10.65 -5.87
N LEU A 68 -7.12 10.45 -7.09
CA LEU A 68 -6.85 9.26 -7.90
C LEU A 68 -5.35 8.99 -8.08
N GLU A 69 -4.58 10.04 -8.38
CA GLU A 69 -3.13 9.96 -8.58
C GLU A 69 -2.43 9.40 -7.33
N VAL A 70 -2.68 10.01 -6.17
CA VAL A 70 -2.10 9.58 -4.89
C VAL A 70 -2.56 8.17 -4.54
N ARG A 71 -3.84 7.86 -4.74
CA ARG A 71 -4.37 6.52 -4.51
C ARG A 71 -3.64 5.48 -5.37
N ARG A 72 -3.36 5.75 -6.64
CA ARG A 72 -2.61 4.82 -7.51
C ARG A 72 -1.19 4.58 -7.02
N ILE A 73 -0.50 5.62 -6.57
CA ILE A 73 0.85 5.50 -5.99
C ILE A 73 0.83 4.61 -4.75
N VAL A 74 -0.18 4.78 -3.89
CA VAL A 74 -0.37 3.95 -2.70
C VAL A 74 -0.75 2.51 -3.07
N VAL A 75 -1.62 2.31 -4.07
CA VAL A 75 -1.95 0.97 -4.58
C VAL A 75 -0.71 0.29 -5.14
N PHE A 76 0.12 0.99 -5.91
CA PHE A 76 1.40 0.48 -6.40
C PHE A 76 2.30 0.05 -5.23
N SER A 77 2.49 0.92 -4.23
CA SER A 77 3.31 0.63 -3.06
C SER A 77 2.81 -0.60 -2.28
N LEU A 78 1.53 -0.63 -1.93
CA LEU A 78 0.94 -1.71 -1.14
C LEU A 78 0.94 -3.04 -1.89
N TRP A 79 0.74 -3.01 -3.20
CA TRP A 79 0.67 -4.21 -4.03
C TRP A 79 2.05 -4.75 -4.42
N ILE A 80 2.97 -3.89 -4.88
CA ILE A 80 4.28 -4.30 -5.37
C ILE A 80 5.30 -4.39 -4.23
N HIS A 81 5.42 -3.35 -3.40
CA HIS A 81 6.43 -3.30 -2.34
C HIS A 81 6.01 -4.03 -1.07
N CYS A 82 4.73 -4.01 -0.71
CA CYS A 82 4.23 -4.70 0.48
C CYS A 82 3.50 -6.02 0.18
N SER A 83 3.42 -6.44 -1.10
CA SER A 83 2.84 -7.72 -1.55
C SER A 83 1.41 -7.99 -1.02
N LEU A 84 0.62 -6.93 -0.81
CA LEU A 84 -0.75 -7.07 -0.31
C LEU A 84 -1.73 -7.50 -1.40
N LYS A 85 -2.70 -8.34 -1.00
CA LYS A 85 -3.81 -8.75 -1.87
C LYS A 85 -4.79 -7.61 -2.09
N GLN A 86 -5.45 -7.60 -3.25
CA GLN A 86 -6.47 -6.60 -3.63
C GLN A 86 -7.52 -6.34 -2.53
N ILE A 87 -7.98 -7.40 -1.87
CA ILE A 87 -9.00 -7.29 -0.81
C ILE A 87 -8.47 -6.57 0.43
N HIS A 88 -7.20 -6.74 0.79
CA HIS A 88 -6.59 -6.04 1.92
C HIS A 88 -6.37 -4.56 1.59
N ILE A 89 -5.87 -4.27 0.39
CA ILE A 89 -5.69 -2.90 -0.09
C ILE A 89 -7.03 -2.15 -0.13
N ALA A 90 -8.09 -2.80 -0.63
CA ALA A 90 -9.43 -2.22 -0.67
C ALA A 90 -9.93 -1.81 0.73
N ARG A 91 -9.72 -2.68 1.74
CA ARG A 91 -10.08 -2.39 3.13
C ARG A 91 -9.25 -1.25 3.71
N LEU A 92 -7.93 -1.28 3.54
CA LEU A 92 -7.01 -0.25 4.03
C LEU A 92 -7.30 1.13 3.44
N LEU A 93 -7.78 1.19 2.20
CA LEU A 93 -8.04 2.43 1.48
C LEU A 93 -9.53 2.83 1.48
N GLY A 94 -10.40 2.13 2.21
CA GLY A 94 -11.83 2.47 2.26
C GLY A 94 -12.51 2.49 0.88
N VAL A 95 -12.09 1.65 -0.06
CA VAL A 95 -12.64 1.58 -1.43
C VAL A 95 -13.02 0.16 -1.83
N SER A 96 -13.76 0.02 -2.93
CA SER A 96 -14.13 -1.29 -3.46
C SER A 96 -12.93 -2.04 -4.06
N THR A 97 -12.97 -3.38 -4.03
CA THR A 97 -11.99 -4.21 -4.76
C THR A 97 -12.00 -3.97 -6.27
N ARG A 98 -13.14 -3.54 -6.84
CA ARG A 98 -13.25 -3.12 -8.24
C ARG A 98 -12.40 -1.88 -8.52
N THR A 99 -12.38 -0.92 -7.59
CA THR A 99 -11.52 0.27 -7.67
C THR A 99 -10.05 -0.13 -7.70
N ILE A 100 -9.64 -1.01 -6.78
CA ILE A 100 -8.24 -1.50 -6.73
C ILE A 100 -7.85 -2.21 -8.03
N ARG A 101 -8.71 -3.09 -8.57
CA ARG A 101 -8.45 -3.75 -9.86
C ARG A 101 -8.32 -2.78 -11.03
N ARG A 102 -9.06 -1.66 -11.01
CA ARG A 102 -8.96 -0.62 -12.03
C ARG A 102 -7.63 0.12 -11.90
N ASP A 103 -7.24 0.46 -10.68
CA ASP A 103 -5.97 1.15 -10.41
C ASP A 103 -4.77 0.26 -10.77
N GLN A 104 -4.79 -1.03 -10.40
CA GLN A 104 -3.75 -2.01 -10.79
C GLN A 104 -3.60 -2.16 -12.30
N ARG A 105 -4.72 -2.19 -13.05
CA ARG A 105 -4.66 -2.24 -14.52
C ARG A 105 -4.05 -0.97 -15.12
N ALA A 106 -4.37 0.20 -14.57
CA ALA A 106 -3.74 1.44 -15.01
C ALA A 106 -2.23 1.45 -14.71
N ILE A 107 -1.84 1.03 -13.51
CA ILE A 107 -0.43 0.90 -13.10
C ILE A 107 0.32 -0.07 -14.02
N HIS A 108 -0.23 -1.26 -14.29
CA HIS A 108 0.39 -2.21 -15.23
C HIS A 108 0.57 -1.63 -16.62
N HIS A 109 -0.43 -0.90 -17.13
CA HIS A 109 -0.36 -0.25 -18.44
C HIS A 109 0.70 0.85 -18.49
N GLU A 110 0.83 1.62 -17.40
CA GLU A 110 1.86 2.65 -17.25
C GLU A 110 3.26 2.01 -17.19
N ILE A 111 3.47 0.97 -16.38
CA ILE A 111 4.76 0.24 -16.31
C ILE A 111 5.14 -0.36 -17.67
N GLY A 112 4.19 -1.02 -18.34
CA GLY A 112 4.43 -1.65 -19.65
C GLY A 112 4.76 -0.65 -20.76
N LYS A 113 4.35 0.62 -20.62
CA LYS A 113 4.74 1.71 -21.54
C LYS A 113 6.11 2.29 -21.25
N SER A 114 6.52 2.29 -19.98
CA SER A 114 7.79 2.85 -19.53
C SER A 114 9.01 1.99 -19.89
N GLY A 115 8.81 0.76 -20.37
CA GLY A 115 9.89 -0.15 -20.77
C GLY A 115 10.84 -0.54 -19.62
N LEU A 116 10.42 -0.34 -18.37
CA LEU A 116 11.19 -0.79 -17.21
C LEU A 116 11.01 -2.32 -17.08
N PRO A 117 12.11 -3.08 -16.92
CA PRO A 117 12.09 -4.54 -16.80
C PRO A 117 11.31 -5.04 -15.58
#